data_AF-A0A0D6LGR3-F1
#
_entry.id   AF-A0A0D6LGR3-F1
#
_cell.length_a   1.000
_cell.length_b   1.000
_cell.length_c   1.000
_cell.angle_alpha   90.00
_cell.angle_beta   90.00
_cell.angle_gamma   90.00
#
_symmetry.space_group_name_H-M   'P 1'
#
loop_
_entity.id
_entity.type
_entity.pdbx_description
1 polymer ?
#
loop_
_entity_poly.entity_id
_entity_poly.type
_entity_poly.pdbx_seq_one_letter_code
_entity_poly.pdbx_strand_id
1 'polypeptide(L)'
;MEKNMADMYADPAGMTAEMEQIFKGKTRDEWVALFEGRNACVSPVLDLDEAVEYRHNLERRNFTRDGDKSFPQPAPRMYTKEEFRKLMSKL
;
A
#
# COMPACT_ATOMS: atom_id res chain seq x y z
N MET A 1 -2.27 22.10 23.11
CA MET A 1 -1.86 21.02 24.03
C MET A 1 -0.98 20.10 23.21
N GLU A 2 0.27 19.91 23.61
CA GLU A 2 1.21 19.05 22.88
C GLU A 2 0.75 17.60 23.06
N LYS A 3 0.25 17.00 21.97
CA LYS A 3 -0.26 15.63 21.98
C LYS A 3 0.90 14.66 21.92
N ASN A 4 0.78 13.53 22.63
CA ASN A 4 1.77 12.46 22.62
C ASN A 4 1.11 11.10 22.38
N MET A 5 1.93 10.06 22.22
CA MET A 5 1.49 8.71 21.87
C MET A 5 0.48 8.11 22.88
N ALA A 6 0.53 8.51 24.16
CA ALA A 6 -0.39 8.01 25.18
C ALA A 6 -1.84 8.49 24.94
N ASP A 7 -2.02 9.65 24.30
CA ASP A 7 -3.34 10.21 24.03
C ASP A 7 -4.15 9.32 23.08
N MET A 8 -3.47 8.59 22.19
CA MET A 8 -4.11 7.61 21.28
C MET A 8 -4.86 6.51 22.06
N TYR A 9 -4.32 6.08 23.20
CA TYR A 9 -4.92 5.03 24.03
C TYR A 9 -5.91 5.57 25.05
N ALA A 10 -5.74 6.82 25.48
CA ALA A 10 -6.61 7.47 26.47
C ALA A 10 -7.99 7.85 25.89
N ASP A 11 -8.04 8.30 24.63
CA ASP A 11 -9.28 8.61 23.93
C ASP A 11 -9.22 8.20 22.44
N PRO A 12 -9.41 6.91 22.14
CA PRO A 12 -9.39 6.42 20.77
C PRO A 12 -10.47 7.05 19.88
N ALA A 13 -11.62 7.41 20.46
CA ALA A 13 -12.74 8.01 19.72
C ALA A 13 -12.41 9.45 19.31
N GLY A 14 -11.89 10.27 20.23
CA GLY A 14 -11.43 11.63 19.92
C GLY A 14 -10.28 11.65 18.92
N MET A 15 -9.33 10.72 19.04
CA MET A 15 -8.25 10.57 18.06
C MET A 15 -8.78 10.22 16.67
N THR A 16 -9.74 9.29 16.59
CA THR A 16 -10.38 8.91 15.31
C THR A 16 -11.09 10.11 14.67
N ALA A 17 -11.87 10.86 15.47
CA ALA A 17 -12.59 12.03 14.98
C ALA A 17 -11.65 13.12 14.45
N GLU A 18 -10.51 13.35 15.11
CA GLU A 18 -9.50 14.29 14.63
C GLU A 18 -8.84 13.82 13.33
N MET A 19 -8.40 12.56 13.25
CA MET A 19 -7.85 12.00 12.02
C MET A 19 -8.83 12.12 10.85
N GLU A 20 -10.11 11.84 11.09
CA GLU A 20 -11.17 12.00 10.09
C GLU A 20 -11.24 13.44 9.57
N GLN A 21 -11.23 14.45 10.47
CA GLN A 21 -11.24 15.85 10.06
C GLN A 21 -9.99 16.23 9.25
N ILE A 22 -8.82 15.72 9.63
CA ILE A 22 -7.57 15.96 8.89
C ILE A 22 -7.66 15.34 7.50
N PHE A 23 -7.97 14.04 7.40
CA PHE A 23 -8.01 13.33 6.12
C PHE A 23 -9.07 13.87 5.15
N LYS A 24 -10.19 14.42 5.65
CA LYS A 24 -11.19 15.12 4.82
C LYS A 24 -10.65 16.38 4.11
N GLY A 25 -9.53 16.94 4.57
CA GLY A 25 -8.97 18.17 4.02
C GLY A 25 -8.22 18.03 2.70
N LYS A 26 -8.00 16.81 2.19
CA LYS A 26 -7.36 16.55 0.89
C LYS A 26 -8.01 15.35 0.22
N THR A 27 -7.84 15.29 -1.10
CA THR A 27 -8.20 14.11 -1.90
C THR A 27 -7.27 12.93 -1.58
N ARG A 28 -7.71 11.72 -1.93
CA ARG A 28 -6.89 10.50 -1.84
C ARG A 28 -5.52 10.68 -2.50
N ASP A 29 -5.50 11.20 -3.72
CA ASP A 29 -4.28 11.28 -4.53
C ASP A 29 -3.29 12.31 -3.97
N GLU A 30 -3.79 13.41 -3.40
CA GLU A 30 -2.95 14.37 -2.67
C GLU A 30 -2.32 13.75 -1.42
N TRP A 31 -3.05 12.90 -0.68
CA TRP A 31 -2.48 12.15 0.43
C TRP A 31 -1.42 11.15 -0.03
N VAL A 32 -1.68 10.42 -1.12
CA VAL A 32 -0.71 9.48 -1.69
C VAL A 32 0.58 10.19 -2.07
N ALA A 33 0.49 11.32 -2.77
CA ALA A 33 1.66 12.12 -3.14
C ALA A 33 2.41 12.65 -1.90
N LEU A 34 1.68 13.04 -0.85
CA LEU A 34 2.29 13.51 0.40
C LEU A 34 3.08 12.40 1.11
N PHE A 35 2.55 11.18 1.16
CA PHE A 35 3.11 10.05 1.91
C PHE A 35 4.04 9.15 1.09
N GLU A 36 4.18 9.36 -0.22
CA GLU A 36 5.10 8.59 -1.05
C GLU A 36 6.54 8.62 -0.49
N GLY A 37 7.14 7.44 -0.34
CA GLY A 37 8.49 7.27 0.19
C GLY A 37 8.65 7.52 1.69
N ARG A 38 7.56 7.78 2.43
CA ARG A 38 7.61 7.99 3.89
C ARG A 38 7.26 6.73 4.67
N ASN A 39 7.93 6.52 5.80
CA ASN A 39 7.64 5.44 6.74
C ASN A 39 6.44 5.77 7.66
N ALA A 40 5.30 6.12 7.06
CA ALA A 40 4.08 6.55 7.77
C ALA A 40 2.94 5.51 7.74
N CYS A 41 3.13 4.37 7.06
CA CYS A 41 2.14 3.31 6.91
C CYS A 41 0.77 3.78 6.33
N VAL A 42 0.78 4.80 5.47
CA VAL A 42 -0.41 5.27 4.75
C VAL A 42 -0.38 4.72 3.32
N SER A 43 -1.51 4.17 2.88
CA SER A 43 -1.69 3.65 1.52
C SER A 43 -3.09 3.99 1.00
N PRO A 44 -3.29 4.15 -0.32
CA PRO A 44 -4.62 4.41 -0.86
C PRO A 44 -5.51 3.18 -0.74
N VAL A 45 -6.79 3.42 -0.51
CA VAL A 45 -7.83 2.43 -0.80
C VAL A 45 -8.10 2.49 -2.30
N LEU A 46 -7.88 1.37 -2.99
CA LEU A 46 -8.01 1.22 -4.43
C LEU A 46 -9.22 0.36 -4.76
N ASP A 47 -9.91 0.70 -5.85
CA ASP A 47 -10.86 -0.21 -6.48
C ASP A 47 -10.14 -1.39 -7.15
N LEU A 48 -10.87 -2.45 -7.51
CA LEU A 48 -10.27 -3.67 -8.07
C LEU A 48 -9.44 -3.40 -9.34
N ASP A 49 -9.95 -2.57 -10.24
CA ASP A 49 -9.25 -2.23 -11.49
C ASP A 49 -8.01 -1.36 -11.22
N GLU A 50 -8.11 -0.41 -10.29
CA GLU A 50 -6.97 0.40 -9.85
C GLU A 50 -5.87 -0.46 -9.20
N ALA A 51 -6.27 -1.46 -8.41
CA ALA A 51 -5.34 -2.35 -7.74
C ALA A 51 -4.48 -3.15 -8.74
N VAL A 52 -5.06 -3.60 -9.86
CA VAL A 52 -4.31 -4.32 -10.90
C VAL A 52 -3.25 -3.42 -11.55
N GLU A 53 -3.60 -2.15 -11.80
CA GLU A 53 -2.75 -1.16 -12.45
C GLU A 53 -1.83 -0.39 -11.49
N TYR A 54 -1.93 -0.62 -10.19
CA TYR A 54 -1.12 0.10 -9.21
C TYR A 54 0.37 -0.23 -9.39
N ARG A 55 1.23 0.80 -9.36
CA ARG A 55 2.68 0.70 -9.65
C ARG A 55 3.34 -0.49 -8.97
N HIS A 56 3.10 -0.68 -7.66
CA HIS A 56 3.68 -1.78 -6.90
C HIS A 56 3.26 -3.17 -7.42
N ASN A 57 2.01 -3.32 -7.87
CA ASN A 57 1.49 -4.58 -8.40
C ASN A 57 1.98 -4.86 -9.82
N LEU A 58 2.11 -3.81 -10.65
CA LEU A 58 2.69 -3.89 -11.99
C LEU A 58 4.18 -4.28 -11.96
N GLU A 59 4.99 -3.57 -11.18
CA GLU A 59 6.43 -3.83 -11.04
C GLU A 59 6.70 -5.26 -10.58
N ARG A 60 5.85 -5.75 -9.67
CA ARG A 60 5.95 -7.11 -9.18
C ARG A 60 5.31 -8.12 -10.11
N ARG A 61 4.43 -7.76 -11.04
CA ARG A 61 3.63 -8.69 -11.86
C ARG A 61 2.73 -9.58 -10.98
N ASN A 62 1.98 -8.97 -10.07
CA ASN A 62 1.08 -9.69 -9.16
C ASN A 62 -0.19 -10.22 -9.85
N PHE A 63 -0.55 -9.65 -11.00
CA PHE A 63 -1.69 -10.07 -11.79
C PHE A 63 -1.26 -10.47 -13.20
N THR A 64 -2.05 -11.32 -13.85
CA THR A 64 -1.98 -11.63 -15.28
C THR A 64 -3.31 -11.31 -15.94
N ARG A 65 -3.31 -11.06 -17.24
CA ARG A 65 -4.53 -10.80 -18.01
C ARG A 65 -4.85 -11.96 -18.95
N ASP A 66 -6.14 -12.27 -19.07
CA ASP A 66 -6.71 -13.12 -20.12
C ASP A 66 -7.95 -12.41 -20.67
N GLY A 67 -7.81 -11.89 -21.90
CA GLY A 67 -8.76 -10.94 -22.47
C GLY A 67 -8.89 -9.66 -21.64
N ASP A 68 -10.12 -9.34 -21.24
CA ASP A 68 -10.49 -8.19 -20.41
C ASP A 68 -10.42 -8.47 -18.90
N LYS A 69 -10.12 -9.71 -18.49
CA LYS A 69 -10.10 -10.12 -17.08
C LYS A 69 -8.69 -10.19 -16.53
N SER A 70 -8.57 -9.78 -15.27
CA SER A 70 -7.34 -9.86 -14.49
C SER A 70 -7.43 -10.96 -13.44
N PHE A 71 -6.37 -11.75 -13.33
CA PHE A 71 -6.26 -12.86 -12.38
C PHE A 71 -5.02 -12.70 -11.51
N PRO A 72 -5.11 -12.95 -10.20
CA PRO A 72 -3.94 -12.94 -9.34
C PRO A 72 -3.01 -14.10 -9.72
N GLN A 73 -1.70 -13.82 -9.72
CA GLN A 73 -0.68 -14.85 -9.90
C GLN A 73 -0.55 -15.71 -8.63
N PRO A 74 -0.11 -16.98 -8.74
CA PRO A 74 0.13 -17.84 -7.60
C PRO A 74 1.08 -17.22 -6.57
N ALA A 75 0.78 -17.43 -5.29
CA ALA A 75 1.61 -17.02 -4.15
C ALA A 75 1.84 -18.19 -3.18
N PRO A 76 3.03 -18.33 -2.55
CA PRO A 76 4.21 -17.48 -2.73
C PRO A 76 4.94 -17.75 -4.05
N ARG A 77 5.87 -16.86 -4.42
CA ARG A 77 6.80 -17.16 -5.52
C ARG A 77 7.84 -18.16 -5.05
N MET A 78 7.77 -19.36 -5.61
CA MET A 78 8.76 -20.39 -5.39
C MET A 78 9.86 -20.28 -6.44
N TYR A 79 11.11 -20.42 -5.99
CA TYR A 79 12.28 -20.40 -6.85
C TYR A 79 13.08 -21.67 -6.63
N THR A 80 13.62 -22.23 -7.71
CA THR A 80 14.68 -23.22 -7.62
C THR A 80 15.94 -22.58 -7.03
N LYS A 81 16.86 -23.43 -6.55
CA LYS A 81 18.15 -22.96 -6.01
C LYS A 81 18.95 -22.12 -7.02
N GLU A 82 18.85 -22.45 -8.30
CA GLU A 82 19.56 -21.73 -9.37
C GLU A 82 18.91 -20.36 -9.65
N GLU A 83 17.58 -20.32 -9.79
CA GLU A 83 16.84 -19.06 -9.97
C GLU A 83 17.05 -18.09 -8.80
N PHE A 84 17.03 -18.61 -7.57
CA PHE A 84 17.28 -17.80 -6.38
C PHE A 84 18.68 -17.19 -6.38
N ARG A 85 19.73 -17.95 -6.71
CA ARG A 85 21.10 -17.41 -6.83
C ARG A 85 21.18 -16.30 -7.88
N LYS A 86 20.51 -16.49 -9.02
CA LYS A 86 20.47 -15.49 -10.10
C LYS A 86 19.77 -14.21 -9.65
N LEU A 87 18.68 -14.30 -8.88
CA LEU A 87 17.98 -13.15 -8.32
C LEU A 87 18.87 -12.38 -7.34
N MET A 88 19.51 -13.07 -6.41
CA MET A 88 20.36 -12.43 -5.40
C MET A 88 21.61 -11.78 -5.98
N SER A 89 22.11 -12.23 -7.14
CA SER A 89 23.27 -11.61 -7.80
C SER A 89 23.00 -10.23 -8.42
N LYS A 90 21.72 -9.81 -8.47
CA LYS A 90 21.28 -8.51 -9.02
C LYS A 90 20.96 -7.46 -7.96
N LEU A 91 21.04 -7.85 -6.69
CA LEU A 91 20.87 -7.00 -5.52
C LEU A 91 22.26 -6.60 -5.00
#